data_AF-A0A371G5P7-F1
#
_entry.id   AF-A0A371G5P7-F1
#
_cell.length_a   1.000
_cell.length_b   1.000
_cell.length_c   1.000
_cell.angle_alpha   90.00
_cell.angle_beta   90.00
_cell.angle_gamma   90.00
#
_symmetry.space_group_name_H-M   'P 1'
#
loop_
_entity.id
_entity.type
_entity.pdbx_description
1 polymer ?
#
loop_
_entity_poly.entity_id
_entity_poly.type
_entity_poly.pdbx_seq_one_letter_code
_entity_poly.pdbx_strand_id
1 'polypeptide(L)'
;MEGVVVHWFKYLKKRQLHVTWEGFKDELLKRYSTSWVEEFVQQFEILLAQLEEVMCVGIYKKLELMVNGVSIVADFHLFNLGGVDVILGISWLEILGEVKVNWRTLYMSFEQNGKKMKLQGDPSLCKS
;
A
#
# COMPACT_ATOMS: atom_id res chain seq x y z
N MET A 1 -17.33 -16.17 -0.26
CA MET A 1 -16.36 -16.99 -0.99
C MET A 1 -15.01 -16.34 -0.81
N GLU A 2 -14.12 -16.90 0.01
CA GLU A 2 -12.79 -16.31 0.19
C GLU A 2 -12.00 -16.49 -1.11
N GLY A 3 -11.56 -15.38 -1.71
CA GLY A 3 -10.84 -15.40 -2.98
C GLY A 3 -9.46 -16.07 -2.87
N VAL A 4 -8.91 -16.48 -4.02
CA VAL A 4 -7.61 -17.16 -4.15
C VAL A 4 -6.47 -16.41 -3.42
N VAL A 5 -6.56 -15.07 -3.36
CA VAL A 5 -5.60 -14.20 -2.66
C VAL A 5 -5.64 -14.42 -1.14
N VAL A 6 -6.85 -14.54 -0.55
CA VAL A 6 -7.04 -14.78 0.88
C VAL A 6 -6.53 -16.16 1.27
N HIS A 7 -6.79 -17.17 0.42
CA HIS A 7 -6.28 -18.52 0.63
C HIS A 7 -4.75 -18.59 0.59
N TRP A 8 -4.11 -17.91 -0.37
CA TRP A 8 -2.65 -17.86 -0.48
C TRP A 8 -2.02 -17.10 0.69
N PHE A 9 -2.59 -15.98 1.12
CA PHE A 9 -2.07 -15.21 2.25
C PHE A 9 -2.24 -15.96 3.58
N LYS A 10 -3.36 -16.67 3.78
CA LYS A 10 -3.55 -17.58 4.93
C LYS A 10 -2.58 -18.77 4.89
N TYR A 11 -2.27 -19.29 3.70
CA TYR A 11 -1.26 -20.33 3.51
C TYR A 11 0.15 -19.83 3.89
N LEU A 12 0.51 -18.62 3.47
CA LEU A 12 1.78 -17.98 3.84
C LEU A 12 1.92 -17.80 5.36
N LYS A 13 0.90 -17.20 5.99
CA LYS A 13 0.87 -17.00 7.45
C LYS A 13 0.92 -18.30 8.25
N LYS A 14 0.36 -19.40 7.73
CA LYS A 14 0.39 -20.71 8.39
C LYS A 14 1.76 -21.40 8.30
N ARG A 15 2.56 -21.11 7.28
CA ARG A 15 3.86 -21.76 7.07
C ARG A 15 5.02 -21.06 7.77
N GLN A 16 4.93 -19.75 7.99
CA GLN A 16 5.95 -19.00 8.73
C GLN A 16 5.29 -17.95 9.63
N LEU A 17 5.40 -18.15 10.94
CA LEU A 17 4.94 -17.20 11.97
C LEU A 17 5.83 -15.94 12.04
N HIS A 18 7.02 -15.97 11.43
CA HIS A 18 7.97 -14.87 11.36
C HIS A 18 8.52 -14.76 9.93
N VAL A 19 7.69 -14.31 9.01
CA VAL A 19 8.18 -13.96 7.67
C VAL A 19 8.97 -12.65 7.79
N THR A 20 10.26 -12.69 7.49
CA THR A 20 11.06 -11.47 7.31
C THR A 20 10.61 -10.76 6.05
N TRP A 21 10.88 -9.46 5.95
CA TRP A 21 10.49 -8.68 4.77
C TRP A 21 11.05 -9.25 3.45
N GLU A 22 12.27 -9.79 3.47
CA GLU A 22 12.87 -10.52 2.33
C GLU A 22 12.09 -11.80 1.97
N GLY A 23 11.67 -12.60 2.96
CA GLY A 23 10.90 -13.81 2.71
C GLY A 23 9.50 -13.52 2.16
N PHE A 24 8.89 -12.41 2.55
CA PHE A 24 7.60 -11.97 2.00
C PHE A 24 7.74 -11.53 0.54
N LYS A 25 8.80 -10.77 0.25
CA LYS A 25 9.16 -10.28 -1.07
C LYS A 25 9.37 -11.43 -2.06
N ASP A 26 10.12 -12.45 -1.69
CA ASP A 26 10.37 -13.62 -2.54
C ASP A 26 9.08 -14.34 -2.95
N GLU A 27 8.11 -14.45 -2.02
CA GLU A 27 6.85 -15.10 -2.35
C GLU A 27 5.96 -14.23 -3.24
N LEU A 28 5.97 -12.91 -3.07
CA LEU A 28 5.27 -12.00 -3.98
C LEU A 28 5.84 -12.08 -5.39
N LEU A 29 7.17 -12.09 -5.52
CA LEU A 29 7.87 -12.23 -6.80
C LEU A 29 7.54 -13.56 -7.48
N LYS A 30 7.54 -14.68 -6.75
CA LYS A 30 7.11 -15.98 -7.28
C LYS A 30 5.66 -15.99 -7.76
N ARG A 31 4.79 -15.21 -7.13
CA ARG A 31 3.34 -15.25 -7.39
C ARG A 31 2.89 -14.33 -8.52
N TYR A 32 3.56 -13.20 -8.73
CA TYR A 32 3.09 -12.12 -9.59
C TYR A 32 4.06 -11.71 -10.70
N SER A 33 5.19 -12.41 -10.87
CA SER A 33 6.16 -12.15 -11.94
C SER A 33 5.53 -12.18 -13.35
N THR A 34 5.19 -11.00 -13.82
CA THR A 34 4.92 -10.61 -15.22
C THR A 34 5.61 -9.27 -15.43
N SER A 35 5.99 -8.95 -16.67
CA SER A 35 6.89 -7.83 -17.00
C SER A 35 6.47 -6.44 -16.46
N TRP A 36 5.19 -6.20 -16.19
CA TRP A 36 4.69 -4.93 -15.60
C TRP A 36 4.88 -4.84 -14.08
N VAL A 37 5.09 -5.97 -13.41
CA VAL A 37 5.29 -6.06 -11.95
C VAL A 37 6.77 -5.83 -11.60
N GLU A 38 7.70 -6.04 -12.53
CA GLU A 38 9.13 -5.83 -12.29
C GLU A 38 9.47 -4.37 -11.99
N GLU A 39 8.89 -3.39 -12.70
CA GLU A 39 9.13 -1.96 -12.42
C GLU A 39 8.53 -1.52 -11.07
N PHE A 40 7.31 -1.97 -10.76
CA PHE A 40 6.68 -1.68 -9.46
C PHE A 40 7.47 -2.34 -8.32
N VAL A 41 7.87 -3.60 -8.49
CA VAL A 41 8.67 -4.31 -7.48
C VAL A 41 10.04 -3.68 -7.35
N GLN A 42 10.66 -3.21 -8.43
CA GLN A 42 11.95 -2.53 -8.35
C GLN A 42 11.87 -1.16 -7.66
N GLN A 43 10.81 -0.38 -7.91
CA GLN A 43 10.55 0.86 -7.16
C GLN A 43 10.22 0.57 -5.69
N PHE A 44 9.46 -0.49 -5.43
CA PHE A 44 9.17 -0.96 -4.07
C PHE A 44 10.42 -1.51 -3.37
N GLU A 45 11.34 -2.15 -4.09
CA GLU A 45 12.63 -2.64 -3.60
C GLU A 45 13.57 -1.50 -3.24
N ILE A 46 13.64 -0.45 -4.06
CA ILE A 46 14.40 0.76 -3.74
C ILE A 46 13.80 1.42 -2.50
N LEU A 47 12.47 1.52 -2.42
CA LEU A 47 11.78 2.06 -1.25
C LEU A 47 12.03 1.20 0.00
N LEU A 48 11.98 -0.13 -0.10
CA LEU A 48 12.22 -1.05 1.01
C LEU A 48 13.68 -1.06 1.47
N ALA A 49 14.64 -1.03 0.54
CA ALA A 49 16.07 -0.94 0.85
C ALA A 49 16.42 0.40 1.51
N GLN A 50 15.77 1.50 1.07
CA GLN A 50 15.85 2.77 1.79
C GLN A 50 15.21 2.65 3.18
N LEU A 51 14.08 1.97 3.32
CA LEU A 51 13.38 1.79 4.60
C LEU A 51 14.13 0.91 5.61
N GLU A 52 14.98 -0.02 5.17
CA GLU A 52 15.85 -0.80 6.08
C GLU A 52 16.92 0.05 6.76
N GLU A 53 17.38 1.14 6.12
CA GLU A 53 18.24 2.16 6.76
C GLU A 53 17.45 3.30 7.43
N VAL A 54 16.18 3.52 7.03
CA VAL A 54 15.36 4.62 7.56
C VAL A 54 14.69 4.20 8.86
N MET A 55 15.35 4.57 9.96
CA MET A 55 14.76 4.53 11.29
C MET A 55 13.47 5.35 11.34
N CYS A 56 12.38 4.72 11.79
CA CYS A 56 11.14 5.42 12.14
C CYS A 56 11.45 6.46 13.24
N VAL A 57 11.31 7.75 12.90
CA VAL A 57 11.70 8.88 13.76
C VAL A 57 10.62 9.17 14.81
N GLY A 58 9.38 8.74 14.55
CA GLY A 58 8.26 8.94 15.47
C GLY A 58 6.96 8.33 14.97
N ILE A 59 5.93 8.36 15.82
CA ILE A 59 4.59 7.89 15.48
C ILE A 59 3.59 8.97 15.86
N TYR A 60 2.77 9.39 14.89
CA TYR A 60 1.60 10.21 15.14
C TYR A 60 0.38 9.31 15.28
N LYS A 61 -0.29 9.37 16.43
CA LYS A 61 -1.46 8.55 16.71
C LYS A 61 -2.74 9.28 16.30
N LYS A 62 -3.66 8.58 15.63
CA LYS A 62 -4.98 9.08 15.22
C LYS A 62 -4.91 10.44 14.50
N LEU A 63 -3.92 10.62 13.63
CA LEU A 63 -3.83 11.82 12.80
C LEU A 63 -4.93 11.76 11.73
N GLU A 64 -5.64 12.87 11.55
CA GLU A 64 -6.61 13.04 10.48
C GLU A 64 -5.96 13.76 9.30
N LEU A 65 -5.98 13.12 8.13
CA LEU A 65 -5.56 13.70 6.86
C LEU A 65 -6.77 13.86 5.94
N MET A 66 -6.86 15.01 5.28
CA MET A 66 -7.90 15.29 4.28
C MET A 66 -7.31 15.20 2.88
N VAL A 67 -7.73 14.21 2.10
CA VAL A 67 -7.24 14.00 0.72
C VAL A 67 -8.43 13.92 -0.22
N ASN A 68 -8.55 14.85 -1.17
CA ASN A 68 -9.68 14.93 -2.11
C ASN A 68 -11.06 14.84 -1.44
N GLY A 69 -11.21 15.42 -0.24
CA GLY A 69 -12.45 15.35 0.54
C GLY A 69 -12.70 14.03 1.26
N VAL A 70 -11.73 13.10 1.25
CA VAL A 70 -11.72 11.90 2.09
C VAL A 70 -10.97 12.20 3.38
N SER A 71 -11.65 11.97 4.51
CA SER A 71 -11.02 11.98 5.84
C SER A 71 -10.38 10.61 6.10
N ILE A 72 -9.08 10.63 6.37
CA ILE A 72 -8.26 9.47 6.68
C ILE A 72 -7.75 9.63 8.10
N VAL A 73 -8.26 8.81 9.02
CA VAL A 73 -7.81 8.78 10.42
C VAL A 73 -7.02 7.51 10.65
N ALA A 74 -5.71 7.64 10.88
CA ALA A 74 -4.82 6.50 11.09
C ALA A 74 -3.63 6.86 11.98
N ASP A 75 -2.90 5.84 12.39
CA ASP A 75 -1.58 6.01 12.99
C ASP A 75 -0.54 6.12 11.87
N PHE A 76 0.27 7.18 11.88
CA PHE A 76 1.30 7.43 10.87
C PHE A 76 2.68 7.27 11.47
N HIS A 77 3.53 6.53 10.76
CA HIS A 77 4.94 6.38 11.09
C HIS A 77 5.74 7.44 10.32
N LEU A 78 6.56 8.21 11.03
CA LEU A 78 7.38 9.24 10.44
C LEU A 78 8.71 8.64 9.98
N PHE A 79 8.97 8.77 8.69
CA PHE A 79 10.21 8.34 8.06
C PHE A 79 10.85 9.54 7.36
N ASN A 80 12.19 9.62 7.37
CA ASN A 80 12.90 10.65 6.61
C ASN A 80 13.09 10.22 5.15
N LEU A 81 11.98 10.01 4.44
CA LEU A 81 11.96 9.65 3.04
C LEU A 81 11.95 10.92 2.21
N GLY A 82 13.05 11.24 1.53
CA GLY A 82 13.07 12.38 0.61
C GLY A 82 12.06 12.17 -0.53
N GLY A 83 11.18 13.14 -0.76
CA GLY A 83 10.33 13.19 -1.96
C GLY A 83 8.96 12.52 -1.88
N VAL A 84 8.54 12.03 -0.71
CA VAL A 84 7.17 11.53 -0.48
C VAL A 84 6.67 12.03 0.87
N ASP A 85 5.52 12.72 0.87
CA ASP A 85 4.94 13.26 2.11
C ASP A 85 4.24 12.18 2.95
N VAL A 86 3.45 11.32 2.30
CA VAL A 86 2.63 10.29 2.96
C VAL A 86 2.50 9.05 2.08
N ILE A 87 2.68 7.88 2.69
CA ILE A 87 2.38 6.58 2.07
C ILE A 87 1.20 5.95 2.81
N LEU A 88 0.11 5.70 2.09
CA LEU A 88 -1.04 4.97 2.61
C LEU A 88 -0.87 3.48 2.28
N GLY A 89 -0.45 2.73 3.29
CA GLY A 89 -0.16 1.30 3.15
C GLY A 89 -1.41 0.42 3.15
N ILE A 90 -1.16 -0.89 3.06
CA ILE A 90 -2.21 -1.91 2.98
C ILE A 90 -3.13 -1.93 4.21
N SER A 91 -2.61 -1.56 5.38
CA SER A 91 -3.42 -1.47 6.62
C SER A 91 -4.51 -0.42 6.53
N TRP A 92 -4.28 0.68 5.81
CA TRP A 92 -5.33 1.68 5.57
C TRP A 92 -6.34 1.15 4.53
N LEU A 93 -5.86 0.51 3.46
CA LEU A 93 -6.73 -0.07 2.43
C LEU A 93 -7.67 -1.15 3.00
N GLU A 94 -7.22 -1.93 3.99
CA GLU A 94 -8.05 -2.94 4.67
C GLU A 94 -9.30 -2.33 5.32
N ILE A 95 -9.20 -1.10 5.86
CA ILE A 95 -10.32 -0.39 6.51
C ILE A 95 -11.42 -0.04 5.49
N LEU A 96 -11.05 0.16 4.22
CA LEU A 96 -11.98 0.56 3.17
C LEU A 96 -12.86 -0.60 2.66
N GLY A 97 -12.48 -1.84 2.95
CA GLY A 97 -13.15 -3.03 2.44
C GLY A 97 -13.00 -3.17 0.93
N GLU A 98 -14.12 -3.15 0.19
CA GLU A 98 -14.09 -3.29 -1.26
C GLU A 98 -13.72 -1.97 -1.94
N VAL A 99 -12.67 -2.03 -2.77
CA VAL A 99 -12.13 -0.87 -3.47
C VAL A 99 -12.09 -1.15 -4.97
N LYS A 100 -12.54 -0.19 -5.77
CA LYS A 100 -12.40 -0.20 -7.23
C LYS A 100 -11.30 0.77 -7.64
N VAL A 101 -10.28 0.27 -8.34
CA VAL A 101 -9.18 1.07 -8.85
C VAL A 101 -9.18 1.06 -10.38
N ASN A 102 -9.01 2.24 -10.98
CA ASN A 102 -8.70 2.38 -12.39
C ASN A 102 -7.26 2.88 -12.53
N TRP A 103 -6.37 1.96 -12.88
CA TRP A 103 -4.93 2.23 -13.04
C TRP A 103 -4.60 3.10 -14.25
N ARG A 104 -5.45 3.10 -15.29
CA ARG A 104 -5.24 3.93 -16.49
C ARG A 104 -5.49 5.41 -16.21
N THR A 105 -6.56 5.72 -15.48
CA THR A 105 -6.95 7.09 -15.14
C THR A 105 -6.54 7.49 -13.72
N LEU A 106 -5.81 6.60 -13.04
CA LEU A 106 -5.29 6.77 -11.68
C LEU A 106 -6.36 7.25 -10.70
N TYR A 107 -7.52 6.60 -10.67
CA TYR A 107 -8.51 6.88 -9.63
C TYR A 107 -8.86 5.64 -8.85
N MET A 108 -9.22 5.86 -7.59
CA MET A 108 -9.71 4.86 -6.67
C MET A 108 -11.09 5.29 -6.18
N SER A 109 -12.02 4.36 -6.03
CA SER A 109 -13.33 4.61 -5.42
C SER A 109 -13.71 3.49 -4.47
N PHE A 110 -14.32 3.86 -3.34
CA PHE A 110 -14.74 2.96 -2.27
C PHE A 110 -15.97 3.56 -1.57
N GLU A 111 -16.64 2.76 -0.74
CA GLU A 111 -17.76 3.24 0.07
C GLU A 111 -17.28 3.61 1.48
N GLN A 112 -17.69 4.78 1.97
CA GLN A 112 -17.44 5.21 3.33
C GLN A 112 -18.72 5.84 3.87
N ASN A 113 -19.26 5.31 4.97
CA ASN A 113 -20.50 5.79 5.60
C ASN A 113 -21.69 5.87 4.61
N GLY A 114 -21.86 4.86 3.75
CA GLY A 114 -22.93 4.81 2.75
C GLY A 114 -22.75 5.78 1.57
N LYS A 115 -21.61 6.47 1.49
CA LYS A 115 -21.29 7.38 0.39
C LYS A 115 -20.13 6.84 -0.44
N LYS A 116 -20.27 6.97 -1.75
CA LYS A 116 -19.19 6.63 -2.68
C LYS A 116 -18.14 7.75 -2.67
N MET A 117 -16.95 7.42 -2.21
CA MET A 117 -15.80 8.31 -2.20
C MET A 117 -14.93 8.07 -3.44
N LYS A 118 -14.17 9.09 -3.84
CA LYS A 118 -13.23 9.00 -4.96
C LYS A 118 -11.93 9.71 -4.60
N LEU A 119 -10.82 8.99 -4.69
CA LEU A 119 -9.47 9.55 -4.75
C LEU A 119 -9.03 9.61 -6.20
N GLN A 120 -8.45 10.74 -6.60
CA GLN A 120 -7.99 10.99 -7.97
C GLN A 120 -6.51 11.32 -7.87
N GLY A 121 -5.67 10.49 -8.48
CA GLY A 121 -4.26 10.78 -8.69
C GLY A 121 -4.10 11.91 -9.69
N ASP A 122 -3.00 12.65 -9.54
CA ASP A 122 -2.60 13.70 -10.46
C ASP A 122 -1.67 13.09 -11.54
N PRO A 123 -2.11 13.04 -12.80
CA PRO A 123 -1.30 12.48 -13.88
C PRO A 123 0.01 13.23 -14.12
N SER A 124 0.11 14.51 -13.72
CA SER A 124 1.34 15.31 -13.86
C SER A 124 2.45 14.88 -12.91
N LEU A 125 2.12 14.15 -11.84
CA LEU A 125 3.08 13.63 -10.86
C LEU A 125 3.59 12.23 -11.23
N CYS A 126 2.99 11.58 -12.22
CA CYS A 126 3.51 10.33 -12.76
C CYS A 126 4.72 10.64 -13.65
N LYS A 127 5.91 10.27 -13.20
CA LYS A 127 7.12 10.33 -14.04
C LYS A 127 6.91 9.43 -15.26
N SER A 128 7.02 10.02 -16.45
CA SER A 128 7.06 9.32 -17.73
C SER A 128 8.39 8.62 -17.96
#